data_AF-A0A202DYC3-F1
#
_entry.id   AF-A0A202DYC3-F1
#
_cell.length_a   1.000
_cell.length_b   1.000
_cell.length_c   1.000
_cell.angle_alpha   90.00
_cell.angle_beta   90.00
_cell.angle_gamma   90.00
#
_symmetry.space_group_name_H-M   'P 1'
#
loop_
_entity.id
_entity.type
_entity.pdbx_description
1 polymer ?
#
loop_
_entity_poly.entity_id
_entity_poly.type
_entity_poly.pdbx_seq_one_letter_code
_entity_poly.pdbx_strand_id
1 'polypeptide(L)' 'MENGKPKAKTSHTLNPVPCLIFDPESKNEYTMTDKEGLGISSLAATCLNFLGFEAPEDYDESVLKFK' A
#
# COMPACT_ATOMS: atom_id res chain seq x y z
N MET A 1 24.01 -12.32 16.47
CA MET A 1 25.15 -12.28 17.41
C MET A 1 26.35 -12.81 16.66
N GLU A 2 27.52 -12.21 16.82
CA GLU A 2 28.77 -12.73 16.24
C GLU A 2 29.69 -13.04 17.41
N ASN A 3 30.09 -14.31 17.55
CA ASN A 3 30.91 -14.79 18.66
C ASN A 3 30.34 -14.40 20.04
N GLY A 4 29.02 -14.52 20.23
CA GLY A 4 28.34 -14.18 21.49
C GLY A 4 28.16 -12.68 21.77
N LYS A 5 28.66 -11.78 20.89
CA LYS A 5 28.51 -10.34 21.06
C LYS A 5 27.28 -9.81 20.28
N PRO A 6 26.57 -8.80 20.82
CA PRO A 6 25.59 -8.04 20.06
C PRO A 6 26.23 -7.49 18.79
N LYS A 7 25.55 -7.63 17.66
CA LYS A 7 25.99 -7.12 16.36
C LYS A 7 24.90 -6.19 15.83
N ALA A 8 25.30 -5.03 15.33
CA ALA A 8 24.37 -4.08 14.74
C ALA A 8 23.63 -4.72 13.56
N LYS A 9 22.31 -4.51 13.48
CA LYS A 9 21.50 -4.95 12.34
C LYS A 9 21.52 -3.84 11.28
N THR A 10 22.19 -4.12 10.16
CA THR A 10 22.30 -3.21 9.01
C THR A 10 21.39 -3.58 7.85
N SER A 11 20.67 -4.71 7.96
CA SER A 11 19.68 -5.15 6.97
C SER A 11 18.32 -4.50 7.22
N HIS A 12 17.46 -4.51 6.20
CA HIS A 12 16.05 -4.12 6.32
C HIS A 12 15.27 -4.96 7.36
N THR A 13 14.06 -4.49 7.67
CA THR A 13 13.08 -5.21 8.49
C THR A 13 11.98 -5.79 7.60
N LEU A 14 11.20 -6.73 8.13
CA LEU A 14 9.99 -7.25 7.50
C LEU A 14 8.73 -6.58 8.06
N ASN A 15 8.89 -5.42 8.72
CA ASN A 15 7.77 -4.71 9.29
C ASN A 15 6.89 -4.17 8.15
N PRO A 16 5.56 -4.13 8.33
CA PRO A 16 4.68 -3.48 7.39
C PRO A 16 5.00 -1.98 7.29
N VAL A 17 4.66 -1.38 6.16
CA VAL A 17 4.84 0.05 5.90
C VAL A 17 3.48 0.73 5.81
N PRO A 18 3.36 2.00 6.27
CA PRO A 18 2.12 2.74 6.11
C PRO A 18 1.85 3.08 4.64
N CYS A 19 0.59 3.09 4.25
CA CYS A 19 0.12 3.67 2.98
C CYS A 19 -0.78 4.86 3.32
N LEU A 20 -0.44 6.04 2.81
CA LEU A 20 -1.11 7.31 3.13
C LEU A 20 -1.60 7.96 1.84
N ILE A 21 -2.89 8.29 1.80
CA ILE A 21 -3.47 9.12 0.76
C ILE A 21 -3.64 10.53 1.31
N PHE A 22 -3.13 11.52 0.57
CA PHE A 22 -3.32 12.92 0.89
C PHE A 22 -4.16 13.57 -0.21
N ASP A 23 -5.44 13.80 0.11
CA ASP A 23 -6.40 14.45 -0.77
C ASP A 23 -7.25 15.42 0.07
N PRO A 24 -6.81 16.68 0.21
CA PRO A 24 -7.50 17.67 1.03
C PRO A 24 -8.83 18.14 0.42
N GLU A 25 -9.05 17.90 -0.88
CA GLU A 25 -10.28 18.30 -1.59
C GLU A 25 -11.25 17.13 -1.78
N SER A 26 -10.95 15.97 -1.18
CA SER A 26 -11.79 14.78 -1.30
C SER A 26 -13.25 15.11 -0.99
N LYS A 27 -14.14 14.73 -1.90
CA LYS A 27 -15.59 14.89 -1.76
C LYS A 27 -16.24 13.60 -1.29
N ASN A 28 -15.47 12.73 -0.64
CA ASN A 28 -15.87 11.40 -0.18
C ASN A 28 -16.19 10.43 -1.34
N GLU A 29 -15.47 10.51 -2.46
CA GLU A 29 -15.64 9.62 -3.62
C GLU A 29 -15.15 8.19 -3.36
N TYR A 30 -14.25 8.01 -2.38
CA TYR A 30 -13.65 6.72 -2.05
C TYR A 30 -13.36 6.61 -0.55
N THR A 31 -13.12 5.38 -0.10
CA THR A 31 -12.59 5.06 1.23
C THR A 31 -11.40 4.11 1.09
N MET A 32 -10.64 3.90 2.16
CA MET A 32 -9.73 2.75 2.22
C MET A 32 -10.55 1.46 2.14
N THR A 33 -10.00 0.44 1.49
CA THR A 33 -10.61 -0.90 1.45
C THR A 33 -10.41 -1.64 2.77
N ASP A 34 -11.34 -2.55 3.09
CA ASP A 34 -11.26 -3.45 4.24
C ASP A 34 -10.46 -4.74 3.92
N LYS A 35 -9.91 -4.84 2.70
CA LYS A 35 -9.17 -6.04 2.25
C LYS A 35 -7.82 -6.15 2.95
N GLU A 36 -7.61 -7.29 3.58
CA GLU A 36 -6.34 -7.63 4.22
C GLU A 36 -5.32 -8.19 3.22
N GLY A 37 -4.04 -8.18 3.62
CA GLY A 37 -2.96 -8.80 2.84
C GLY A 37 -2.47 -7.98 1.64
N LEU A 38 -2.94 -6.74 1.47
CA LEU A 38 -2.45 -5.84 0.42
C LEU A 38 -0.99 -5.46 0.65
N GLY A 39 -0.28 -5.28 -0.46
CA GLY A 39 1.13 -4.95 -0.48
C GLY A 39 1.44 -3.76 -1.38
N ILE A 40 2.73 -3.54 -1.64
CA ILE A 40 3.19 -2.43 -2.49
C ILE A 40 2.69 -2.58 -3.95
N SER A 41 2.42 -3.81 -4.40
CA SER A 41 1.85 -4.11 -5.73
C SER A 41 0.47 -3.48 -5.95
N SER A 42 -0.36 -3.35 -4.91
CA SER A 42 -1.67 -2.69 -4.94
C SER A 42 -1.63 -1.20 -5.29
N LEU A 43 -0.45 -0.57 -5.21
CA LEU A 43 -0.30 0.85 -5.53
C LEU A 43 -0.50 1.13 -7.02
N ALA A 44 -0.19 0.17 -7.91
CA ALA A 44 -0.40 0.34 -9.35
C ALA A 44 -1.89 0.53 -9.68
N ALA A 45 -2.76 -0.36 -9.20
CA ALA A 45 -4.21 -0.23 -9.36
C ALA A 45 -4.75 1.06 -8.71
N THR A 46 -4.24 1.41 -7.53
CA THR A 46 -4.60 2.64 -6.81
C THR A 46 -4.31 3.91 -7.61
N CYS A 47 -3.12 4.00 -8.21
CA CYS A 47 -2.77 5.13 -9.07
C CYS A 47 -3.66 5.19 -10.31
N LEU A 48 -3.95 4.05 -10.95
CA LEU A 48 -4.86 4.01 -12.11
C LEU A 48 -6.26 4.52 -11.76
N ASN A 49 -6.81 4.10 -10.62
CA ASN A 49 -8.14 4.54 -10.22
C ASN A 49 -8.19 6.04 -9.93
N PHE A 50 -7.15 6.64 -9.32
CA PHE A 50 -7.08 8.09 -9.14
C PHE A 50 -6.97 8.87 -10.46
N LEU A 51 -6.36 8.27 -11.48
CA LEU A 51 -6.30 8.85 -12.82
C LEU A 51 -7.61 8.66 -13.62
N GLY A 52 -8.62 8.00 -13.04
CA GLY A 52 -9.90 7.75 -13.68
C GLY A 52 -9.89 6.54 -14.64
N PHE A 53 -8.93 5.64 -14.49
CA PHE A 53 -8.85 4.40 -15.27
C PHE A 53 -9.28 3.19 -14.44
N GLU A 54 -9.83 2.19 -15.12
CA GLU A 54 -10.03 0.86 -14.55
C GLU A 54 -8.69 0.13 -14.47
N ALA A 55 -8.43 -0.53 -13.33
CA ALA A 55 -7.24 -1.36 -13.17
C ALA A 55 -7.43 -2.67 -13.96
N PRO A 56 -6.38 -3.20 -14.62
CA PRO A 56 -6.41 -4.52 -15.24
C PRO A 56 -6.79 -5.63 -14.25
N GLU A 57 -7.44 -6.69 -14.75
CA GLU A 57 -7.91 -7.81 -13.92
C GLU A 57 -6.78 -8.61 -13.27
N ASP A 58 -5.60 -8.64 -13.89
CA ASP A 58 -4.41 -9.35 -13.41
C ASP A 58 -3.58 -8.56 -12.38
N TYR A 59 -4.03 -7.36 -12.00
CA TYR A 59 -3.36 -6.54 -11.00
C TYR A 59 -3.89 -6.85 -9.60
N ASP A 60 -3.01 -6.71 -8.60
CA ASP A 60 -3.48 -6.67 -7.22
C ASP A 60 -4.42 -5.47 -7.02
N GLU A 61 -5.53 -5.74 -6.34
CA GLU A 61 -6.57 -4.74 -6.09
C GLU A 61 -6.02 -3.47 -5.44
N SER A 62 -6.67 -2.34 -5.74
CA SER A 62 -6.35 -1.05 -5.12
C SER A 62 -6.55 -1.10 -3.60
N VAL A 63 -5.80 -0.24 -2.88
CA VAL A 63 -6.05 0.04 -1.46
C VAL A 63 -7.31 0.88 -1.23
N LEU A 64 -8.02 1.26 -2.30
CA LEU A 64 -9.21 2.08 -2.27
C LEU A 64 -10.44 1.28 -2.64
N LYS A 65 -11.57 1.74 -2.11
CA LYS A 65 -12.91 1.36 -2.54
C LYS A 65 -13.65 2.62 -2.97
N PHE A 66 -13.89 2.76 -4.26
CA PHE A 66 -14.73 3.83 -4.80
C PHE A 66 -16.20 3.56 -4.49
N LYS A 67 -16.99 4.62 -4.26
CA LYS A 67 -18.41 4.53 -3.96
C LYS A 67 -19.28 4.35 -5.20
#